data_AF-A0A8B6CQ46-F1
#
_entry.id   AF-A0A8B6CQ46-F1
#
_cell.length_a   1.000
_cell.length_b   1.000
_cell.length_c   1.000
_cell.angle_alpha   90.00
_cell.angle_beta   90.00
_cell.angle_gamma   90.00
#
_symmetry.space_group_name_H-M   'P 1'
#
loop_
_entity.id
_entity.type
_entity.pdbx_description
1 polymer ?
#
loop_
_entity_poly.entity_id
_entity_poly.type
_entity_poly.pdbx_seq_one_letter_code
_entity_poly.pdbx_strand_id
1 'polypeptide(L)'
;MQCEYRRYPFFKDKVTFHLKASKIDPFREGVDIHLFASGASVCPVLSLERYMDYRTRKFKDSKSQDAFFVMENRKALTRNYFISSLKNILAVLGYNSDLYNGHSFRIGASTTAGSKIEDHLIQTLGRWSSQCYTRYIRTSLSTIQQAQQALVE
;
A
#
# COMPACT_ATOMS: atom_id res chain seq x y z
N MET A 1 -1.82 5.34 22.17
CA MET A 1 -1.22 4.12 21.63
C MET A 1 0.21 4.20 22.10
N GLN A 2 0.50 3.59 23.24
CA GLN A 2 1.84 3.60 23.83
C GLN A 2 2.71 2.60 23.07
N CYS A 3 3.96 2.98 22.80
CA CYS A 3 4.99 2.02 22.41
C CYS A 3 6.35 2.58 22.83
N GLU A 4 7.06 1.86 23.70
CA GLU A 4 8.45 2.12 24.08
C GLU A 4 9.42 1.55 23.03
N TYR A 5 10.58 2.18 22.89
CA TYR A 5 11.60 1.89 21.88
C TYR A 5 12.85 1.25 22.50
N ARG A 6 13.15 0.00 22.12
CA ARG A 6 14.46 -0.67 22.29
C ARG A 6 14.76 -1.51 21.05
N ARG A 7 16.05 -1.55 20.65
CA ARG A 7 16.56 -2.41 19.55
C ARG A 7 16.30 -3.89 19.86
N TYR A 8 15.69 -4.64 18.94
CA TYR A 8 15.58 -6.10 19.05
C TYR A 8 15.80 -6.83 17.70
N PRO A 9 16.39 -8.03 17.70
CA PRO A 9 16.74 -8.83 16.51
C PRO A 9 15.58 -9.70 15.97
N PHE A 10 14.34 -9.42 16.39
CA PHE A 10 13.12 -10.04 15.85
C PHE A 10 12.41 -9.01 14.98
N PHE A 11 12.50 -9.14 13.66
CA PHE A 11 11.62 -8.39 12.78
C PHE A 11 10.18 -8.80 13.08
N LYS A 12 9.25 -7.85 13.17
CA LYS A 12 7.83 -8.19 13.20
C LYS A 12 7.48 -8.76 11.83
N ASP A 13 6.98 -9.98 11.79
CA ASP A 13 6.55 -10.60 10.52
C ASP A 13 5.26 -9.99 9.98
N LYS A 14 4.53 -9.23 10.80
CA LYS A 14 3.23 -8.65 10.45
C LYS A 14 2.96 -7.33 11.15
N VAL A 15 2.27 -6.44 10.44
CA VAL A 15 1.61 -5.23 10.99
C VAL A 15 0.13 -5.27 10.58
N THR A 16 -0.76 -4.94 11.53
CA THR A 16 -2.21 -4.82 11.25
C THR A 16 -2.65 -3.36 11.40
N PHE A 17 -3.36 -2.85 10.40
CA PHE A 17 -4.07 -1.57 10.46
C PHE A 17 -5.57 -1.79 10.58
N HIS A 18 -6.18 -1.23 11.61
CA HIS A 18 -7.63 -1.16 11.69
C HIS A 18 -8.12 0.11 10.98
N LEU A 19 -8.76 -0.05 9.83
CA LEU A 19 -9.44 1.03 9.12
C LEU A 19 -10.87 1.15 9.66
N LYS A 20 -11.11 2.19 10.45
CA LYS A 20 -12.39 2.42 11.16
C LYS A 20 -13.63 2.50 10.28
N ALA A 21 -13.48 2.95 9.03
CA ALA A 21 -14.60 3.10 8.11
C ALA A 21 -14.08 3.13 6.67
N SER A 22 -14.91 2.68 5.74
CA SER A 22 -14.61 2.76 4.31
C SER A 22 -15.83 3.19 3.48
N LYS A 23 -15.62 3.56 2.21
CA LYS A 23 -16.70 4.01 1.32
C LYS A 23 -17.81 2.97 1.16
N ILE A 24 -17.50 1.69 1.32
CA ILE A 24 -18.41 0.56 1.12
C ILE A 24 -18.86 -0.07 2.44
N ASP A 25 -18.61 0.60 3.56
CA ASP A 25 -18.93 0.13 4.91
C ASP A 25 -20.06 1.01 5.49
N PRO A 26 -21.32 0.73 5.15
CA PRO A 26 -22.46 1.54 5.60
C PRO A 26 -22.69 1.44 7.11
N PHE A 27 -22.30 0.33 7.73
CA PHE A 27 -22.48 0.07 9.16
C PHE A 27 -21.31 0.51 10.03
N ARG A 28 -20.19 0.94 9.42
CA ARG A 28 -18.96 1.41 10.09
C ARG A 28 -18.35 0.34 11.01
N GLU A 29 -18.41 -0.91 10.59
CA GLU A 29 -17.78 -2.02 11.31
C GLU A 29 -16.24 -1.93 11.25
N GLY A 30 -15.72 -1.26 10.22
CA GLY A 30 -14.30 -1.18 9.96
C GLY A 30 -13.73 -2.47 9.37
N VAL A 31 -12.44 -2.45 9.05
CA VAL A 31 -11.74 -3.61 8.49
C VAL A 31 -10.27 -3.59 8.85
N ASP A 32 -9.73 -4.77 9.12
CA ASP A 32 -8.31 -4.96 9.36
C ASP A 32 -7.56 -5.18 8.04
N ILE A 33 -6.47 -4.45 7.87
CA ILE A 33 -5.52 -4.61 6.78
C ILE A 33 -4.26 -5.22 7.37
N HIS A 34 -3.94 -6.44 6.93
CA HIS A 34 -2.76 -7.15 7.35
C HIS A 34 -1.64 -6.97 6.33
N LEU A 35 -0.48 -6.51 6.79
CA LEU A 35 0.73 -6.41 5.99
C LEU A 35 1.76 -7.36 6.56
N PHE A 36 2.28 -8.26 5.73
CA PHE A 36 3.31 -9.21 6.11
C PHE A 36 4.68 -8.75 5.61
N ALA A 37 5.74 -9.12 6.31
CA ALA A 37 7.10 -8.88 5.87
C ALA A 37 7.33 -9.64 4.55
N SER A 38 7.74 -8.94 3.50
CA SER A 38 7.88 -9.53 2.16
C SER A 38 9.29 -10.03 1.84
N GLY A 39 10.29 -9.71 2.68
CA GLY A 39 11.71 -9.96 2.38
C GLY A 39 12.28 -9.19 1.18
N ALA A 40 11.46 -8.38 0.50
CA ALA A 40 11.86 -7.59 -0.66
C ALA A 40 12.59 -6.30 -0.27
N SER A 41 13.23 -5.67 -1.25
CA SER A 41 13.89 -4.36 -1.10
C SER A 41 12.95 -3.27 -0.57
N VAL A 42 11.66 -3.36 -0.93
CA VAL A 42 10.58 -2.54 -0.39
C VAL A 42 9.64 -3.44 0.42
N CYS A 43 9.99 -3.64 1.69
CA CYS A 43 9.17 -4.42 2.62
C CYS A 43 8.21 -3.51 3.40
N PRO A 44 6.89 -3.79 3.38
CA PRO A 44 5.90 -2.90 3.99
C PRO A 44 6.07 -2.78 5.52
N VAL A 45 6.43 -3.87 6.21
CA VAL A 45 6.66 -3.84 7.65
C VAL A 45 7.88 -2.97 7.98
N LEU A 46 9.00 -3.17 7.28
CA LEU A 46 10.21 -2.38 7.48
C LEU A 46 10.01 -0.90 7.16
N SER A 47 9.29 -0.59 6.08
CA SER A 47 8.97 0.78 5.71
C SER A 47 8.15 1.49 6.79
N LEU A 48 7.21 0.78 7.41
CA LEU A 48 6.38 1.31 8.48
C LEU A 48 7.16 1.49 9.79
N GLU A 49 8.01 0.53 10.16
CA GLU A 49 8.89 0.66 11.33
C GLU A 49 9.78 1.89 11.20
N ARG A 50 10.45 2.05 10.04
CA ARG A 50 11.27 3.24 9.75
C ARG A 50 10.49 4.54 9.83
N TYR A 51 9.25 4.54 9.31
CA TYR A 51 8.36 5.69 9.40
C TYR A 51 8.00 6.03 10.86
N MET A 52 7.66 5.02 11.67
CA MET A 52 7.32 5.21 13.08
C MET A 52 8.52 5.70 13.89
N ASP A 53 9.72 5.17 13.64
CA ASP A 53 10.94 5.62 14.29
C ASP A 53 11.28 7.08 13.95
N TYR A 54 11.10 7.47 12.69
CA TYR A 54 11.24 8.85 12.28
C TYR A 54 10.21 9.75 12.97
N ARG A 55 8.95 9.32 12.99
CA ARG A 55 7.84 10.08 13.58
C ARG A 55 8.05 10.30 15.07
N THR A 56 8.40 9.27 15.83
CA THR A 56 8.62 9.35 17.28
C THR A 56 9.78 10.29 17.62
N ARG A 57 10.87 10.25 16.83
CA ARG A 57 12.01 11.15 17.02
C ARG A 57 11.68 12.61 16.69
N LYS A 58 10.93 12.86 15.61
CA LYS A 58 10.59 14.22 15.16
C LYS A 58 9.46 14.84 15.98
N PHE A 59 8.51 14.04 16.46
CA PHE A 59 7.30 14.50 17.17
C PHE A 59 7.15 13.78 18.52
N LYS A 60 7.89 14.28 19.54
CA LYS A 60 7.96 13.70 20.90
C LYS A 60 6.60 13.55 21.59
N ASP A 61 5.62 14.40 21.27
CA ASP A 61 4.29 14.42 21.90
C ASP A 61 3.18 13.80 21.02
N SER A 62 3.50 12.75 20.25
CA SER A 62 2.49 12.09 19.41
C SER A 62 1.46 11.35 20.28
N LYS A 63 0.17 11.67 20.13
CA LYS A 63 -0.92 11.05 20.89
C LYS A 63 -1.55 9.89 20.11
N SER A 64 -2.26 9.00 20.81
CA SER A 64 -3.04 7.89 20.20
C SER A 64 -3.99 8.33 19.10
N GLN A 65 -4.52 9.54 19.23
CA GLN A 65 -5.61 10.06 18.42
C GLN A 65 -5.10 10.82 17.19
N ASP A 66 -3.79 11.02 17.09
CA ASP A 66 -3.18 11.67 15.93
C ASP A 66 -3.34 10.79 14.70
N ALA A 67 -3.48 11.41 13.52
CA ALA A 67 -3.50 10.69 12.25
C ALA A 67 -2.25 9.80 12.12
N PHE A 68 -2.41 8.62 11.49
CA PHE A 68 -1.29 7.69 11.35
C PHE A 68 -0.20 8.26 10.42
N PHE A 69 -0.60 8.75 9.25
CA PHE A 69 0.30 9.49 8.36
C PHE A 69 0.15 10.98 8.58
N VAL A 70 1.26 11.65 8.88
CA VAL A 70 1.31 13.09 9.16
C VAL A 70 2.31 13.80 8.24
N MET A 71 1.99 15.05 7.90
CA MET A 71 2.91 15.97 7.23
C MET A 71 3.85 16.61 8.26
N GLU A 72 4.84 17.37 7.79
CA GLU A 72 5.84 17.99 8.67
C GLU A 72 5.25 18.95 9.71
N ASN A 73 4.14 19.60 9.36
CA ASN A 73 3.36 20.47 10.23
C ASN A 73 2.44 19.71 11.20
N ARG A 74 2.62 18.39 11.36
CA ARG A 74 1.82 17.47 12.21
C ARG A 74 0.35 17.31 11.84
N LYS A 75 -0.12 17.93 10.75
CA LYS A 75 -1.47 17.69 10.25
C LYS A 75 -1.54 16.35 9.52
N ALA A 76 -2.74 15.78 9.46
CA ALA A 76 -2.99 14.55 8.71
C ALA A 76 -2.53 14.69 7.26
N LEU A 77 -1.85 13.65 6.74
CA LEU A 77 -1.44 13.59 5.34
C LEU A 77 -2.66 13.73 4.43
N THR A 78 -2.65 14.76 3.59
CA THR A 78 -3.75 14.99 2.65
C THR A 78 -3.48 14.27 1.33
N ARG A 79 -4.56 13.96 0.61
CA ARG A 79 -4.48 13.40 -0.74
C ARG A 79 -3.65 14.30 -1.66
N ASN A 80 -3.93 15.61 -1.66
CA ASN A 80 -3.25 16.54 -2.56
C ASN A 80 -1.75 16.58 -2.29
N TYR A 81 -1.35 16.67 -1.02
CA TYR A 81 0.06 16.63 -0.65
C TYR A 81 0.73 15.34 -1.15
N PHE A 82 0.12 14.18 -0.87
CA PHE A 82 0.66 12.89 -1.33
C PHE A 82 0.82 12.82 -2.85
N ILE A 83 -0.19 13.26 -3.62
CA ILE A 83 -0.13 13.24 -5.08
C ILE A 83 0.89 14.23 -5.63
N SER A 84 0.99 15.43 -5.07
CA SER A 84 1.98 16.43 -5.47
C SER A 84 3.40 15.94 -5.19
N SER A 85 3.65 15.33 -4.02
CA SER A 85 4.95 14.74 -3.70
C SER A 85 5.30 13.60 -4.64
N LEU A 86 4.34 12.71 -4.95
CA LEU A 86 4.53 11.63 -5.92
C LEU A 86 4.91 12.18 -7.30
N LYS A 87 4.15 13.16 -7.81
CA LYS A 87 4.40 13.75 -9.12
C LYS A 87 5.77 14.41 -9.21
N ASN A 88 6.19 15.10 -8.14
CA ASN A 88 7.52 15.69 -8.06
C ASN A 88 8.62 14.61 -8.18
N ILE A 89 8.52 13.54 -7.38
CA ILE A 89 9.49 12.42 -7.43
C ILE A 89 9.55 11.81 -8.83
N LEU A 90 8.39 11.57 -9.46
CA LEU A 90 8.34 11.02 -10.82
C LEU A 90 9.00 11.94 -11.85
N ALA A 91 8.76 13.25 -11.77
CA ALA A 91 9.36 14.22 -12.66
C ALA A 91 10.89 14.28 -12.51
N VAL A 92 11.40 14.24 -11.27
CA VAL A 92 12.85 14.18 -10.98
C VAL A 92 13.49 12.91 -11.57
N LEU A 93 12.75 11.80 -11.58
CA LEU A 93 13.18 10.54 -12.17
C LEU A 93 13.00 10.48 -13.71
N GLY A 94 12.54 11.55 -14.35
CA GLY A 94 12.37 11.64 -15.81
C GLY A 94 11.07 11.02 -16.35
N TYR A 95 10.12 10.65 -15.48
CA TYR A 95 8.81 10.15 -15.90
C TYR A 95 7.82 11.29 -16.17
N ASN A 96 6.92 11.10 -17.13
CA ASN A 96 5.78 12.00 -17.32
C ASN A 96 4.79 11.84 -16.14
N SER A 97 4.91 12.73 -15.16
CA SER A 97 4.13 12.67 -13.92
C SER A 97 2.61 12.81 -14.10
N ASP A 98 2.14 13.36 -15.22
CA ASP A 98 0.70 13.55 -15.49
C ASP A 98 -0.04 12.26 -15.79
N LEU A 99 0.69 11.20 -16.15
CA LEU A 99 0.14 9.87 -16.34
C LEU A 99 -0.12 9.13 -15.02
N TYR A 100 0.25 9.72 -13.87
CA TYR A 100 0.22 9.06 -12.58
C TYR A 100 -0.63 9.82 -11.55
N ASN A 101 -1.34 9.04 -10.74
CA ASN A 101 -2.05 9.49 -9.56
C ASN A 101 -2.14 8.35 -8.53
N GLY A 102 -2.86 8.57 -7.42
CA GLY A 102 -2.95 7.59 -6.35
C GLY A 102 -3.65 6.28 -6.77
N HIS A 103 -4.54 6.35 -7.76
CA HIS A 103 -5.21 5.18 -8.32
C HIS A 103 -4.26 4.31 -9.16
N SER A 104 -3.19 4.90 -9.72
CA SER A 104 -2.19 4.16 -10.48
C SER A 104 -1.54 3.03 -9.67
N PHE A 105 -1.37 3.19 -8.35
CA PHE A 105 -0.90 2.12 -7.47
C PHE A 105 -1.85 0.92 -7.44
N ARG A 106 -3.16 1.16 -7.39
CA ARG A 106 -4.16 0.07 -7.42
C ARG A 106 -4.14 -0.64 -8.76
N ILE A 107 -4.06 0.10 -9.87
CA ILE A 107 -3.96 -0.48 -11.21
C ILE A 107 -2.70 -1.33 -11.36
N GLY A 108 -1.55 -0.79 -10.99
CA GLY A 108 -0.27 -1.49 -11.03
C GLY A 108 -0.27 -2.76 -10.18
N ALA A 109 -0.73 -2.66 -8.93
CA ALA A 109 -0.82 -3.81 -8.02
C ALA A 109 -1.75 -4.90 -8.57
N SER A 110 -2.92 -4.53 -9.11
CA SER A 110 -3.84 -5.49 -9.73
C SER A 110 -3.20 -6.17 -10.94
N THR A 111 -2.56 -5.39 -11.80
CA THR A 111 -1.90 -5.89 -13.02
C THR A 111 -0.79 -6.87 -12.67
N THR A 112 0.08 -6.53 -11.71
CA THR A 112 1.15 -7.42 -11.25
C THR A 112 0.62 -8.67 -10.57
N ALA A 113 -0.47 -8.57 -9.80
CA ALA A 113 -1.08 -9.71 -9.14
C ALA A 113 -1.77 -10.65 -10.14
N GLY A 114 -2.42 -10.10 -11.17
CA GLY A 114 -3.11 -10.85 -12.23
C GLY A 114 -2.23 -11.81 -13.03
N SER A 115 -0.91 -11.63 -13.00
CA SER A 115 0.04 -12.54 -13.65
C SER A 115 0.77 -13.48 -12.67
N LYS A 116 0.41 -13.47 -11.37
CA LYS A 116 1.21 -14.13 -10.32
C LYS A 116 0.39 -14.91 -9.30
N ILE A 117 -0.85 -14.54 -9.05
CA ILE A 117 -1.68 -15.13 -8.00
C ILE A 117 -3.11 -15.32 -8.48
N GLU A 118 -3.87 -16.11 -7.74
CA GLU A 118 -5.26 -16.43 -8.03
C GLU A 118 -6.19 -15.24 -7.79
N ASP A 119 -7.27 -15.19 -8.56
CA ASP A 119 -8.28 -14.13 -8.56
C ASP A 119 -8.85 -13.80 -7.17
N HIS A 120 -9.11 -14.81 -6.35
CA HIS A 120 -9.65 -14.62 -4.99
C HIS A 120 -8.66 -13.87 -4.08
N LEU A 121 -7.35 -14.07 -4.26
CA LEU A 121 -6.32 -13.35 -3.52
C LEU A 121 -6.23 -11.90 -3.99
N ILE A 122 -6.37 -11.65 -5.31
CA ILE A 122 -6.42 -10.29 -5.86
C ILE A 122 -7.60 -9.51 -5.27
N GLN A 123 -8.78 -10.14 -5.23
CA GLN A 123 -9.98 -9.57 -4.62
C GLN A 123 -9.75 -9.25 -3.14
N THR A 124 -9.18 -10.19 -2.39
CA THR A 124 -8.89 -10.04 -0.96
C THR A 124 -7.91 -8.90 -0.70
N LEU A 125 -6.77 -8.87 -1.40
CA LEU A 125 -5.74 -7.84 -1.25
C LEU A 125 -6.23 -6.45 -1.65
N GLY A 126 -7.02 -6.37 -2.71
CA GLY A 126 -7.60 -5.12 -3.18
C GLY A 126 -8.85 -4.68 -2.45
N ARG A 127 -9.43 -5.55 -1.61
CA ARG A 127 -10.71 -5.37 -0.92
C ARG A 127 -11.86 -5.09 -1.88
N TRP A 128 -11.93 -5.85 -2.96
CA TRP A 128 -13.05 -5.79 -3.89
C TRP A 128 -14.09 -6.85 -3.52
N SER A 129 -15.35 -6.44 -3.41
CA SER A 129 -16.49 -7.34 -3.18
C SER A 129 -17.02 -7.98 -4.47
N SER A 130 -16.49 -7.59 -5.63
CA SER A 130 -16.89 -8.08 -6.95
C SER A 130 -15.70 -8.17 -7.88
N GLN A 131 -15.91 -8.72 -9.06
CA GLN A 131 -14.88 -8.83 -10.10
C GLN A 131 -14.51 -7.49 -10.78
N CYS A 132 -14.87 -6.34 -10.21
CA CYS A 132 -14.56 -5.04 -10.80
C CYS A 132 -13.05 -4.76 -10.97
N TYR A 133 -12.19 -5.51 -10.26
CA TYR A 133 -10.73 -5.41 -10.36
C TYR A 133 -10.18 -5.84 -11.71
N THR A 134 -10.90 -6.68 -12.47
CA THR A 134 -10.48 -7.15 -13.79
C THR A 134 -10.25 -5.99 -14.75
N ARG A 135 -11.05 -4.91 -14.62
CA ARG A 135 -10.90 -3.66 -15.38
C ARG A 135 -9.57 -2.94 -15.14
N TYR A 136 -8.86 -3.28 -14.07
CA TYR A 136 -7.56 -2.71 -13.73
C TYR A 136 -6.38 -3.56 -14.18
N ILE A 137 -6.61 -4.81 -14.59
CA ILE A 137 -5.54 -5.70 -15.04
C ILE A 137 -5.20 -5.34 -16.48
N ARG A 138 -3.94 -4.98 -16.71
CA ARG A 138 -3.38 -4.71 -18.05
C ARG A 138 -2.46 -5.85 -18.46
N THR A 139 -2.99 -6.80 -19.22
CA THR A 139 -2.22 -7.97 -19.67
C THR A 139 -1.21 -7.56 -20.74
N SER A 140 0.08 -7.81 -20.51
CA SER A 140 1.12 -7.60 -21.51
C SER A 140 1.21 -8.77 -22.49
N LEU A 141 1.80 -8.54 -23.67
CA LEU A 141 2.07 -9.60 -24.64
C LEU A 141 2.91 -10.73 -24.05
N SER A 142 3.87 -10.41 -23.17
CA SER A 142 4.69 -11.41 -22.48
C SER A 142 3.86 -12.34 -21.59
N THR A 143 2.84 -11.81 -20.89
CA THR A 143 1.94 -12.63 -20.07
C THR A 143 1.09 -13.54 -20.95
N ILE A 144 0.61 -13.05 -22.10
CA ILE A 144 -0.12 -13.88 -23.07
C ILE A 144 0.76 -15.01 -23.59
N GLN A 145 2.00 -14.71 -23.97
CA GLN A 145 2.96 -15.71 -24.44
C GLN A 145 3.21 -16.81 -23.41
N GLN A 146 3.46 -16.43 -22.15
CA GLN A 146 3.66 -17.40 -21.05
C GLN A 146 2.43 -18.27 -20.83
N ALA A 147 1.23 -17.67 -20.86
CA ALA A 147 -0.01 -18.43 -20.72
C ALA A 147 -0.20 -19.44 -21.86
N GLN A 148 0.11 -19.06 -23.10
CA GLN A 148 0.05 -19.96 -24.26
C GLN A 148 1.04 -21.12 -24.14
N GLN A 149 2.26 -20.86 -23.63
CA GLN A 149 3.27 -21.90 -23.41
C GLN A 149 2.81 -22.92 -22.37
N ALA A 150 2.22 -22.46 -21.26
CA ALA A 150 1.74 -23.32 -20.19
C ALA A 150 0.55 -24.21 -20.58
N LEU A 151 -0.12 -23.98 -21.72
CA LEU A 151 -1.21 -24.84 -22.21
C LEU A 151 -0.71 -26.09 -22.95
N VAL A 152 0.56 -26.12 -23.32
CA VAL A 152 1.16 -27.19 -24.14
C VAL A 152 1.96 -28.18 -23.27
N GLU A 153 2.22 -27.83 -22.01
CA GLU A 153 2.79 -28.72 -20.98
C GLU A 153 1.71 -29.65 -20.40
#